data_AF-A0A358IFP7-F1
#
_entry.id   AF-A0A358IFP7-F1
#
_cell.length_a   1.000
_cell.length_b   1.000
_cell.length_c   1.000
_cell.angle_alpha   90.00
_cell.angle_beta   90.00
_cell.angle_gamma   90.00
#
_symmetry.space_group_name_H-M   'P 1'
#
loop_
_entity.id
_entity.type
_entity.pdbx_description
1 polymer ?
#
loop_
_entity_poly.entity_id
_entity_poly.type
_entity_poly.pdbx_seq_one_letter_code
_entity_poly.pdbx_strand_id
1 'polypeptide(L)'
;MELIVSCATGKGIVQDYLDRSPKALPFYGRHYAEEGVFEDKALELDLRFDQDSRRRAADALVVPVGADRSRLEAFVEDGGFMVTTGQQPGLYGGPLYSIYKGLTAVRVAEAAEAKLGKPVIPVFWVASDDHDWEEANHSYLINTENELCRFEVRGSKDQGRQSLHRIRLGEEADRVLDDFVASLPITEFTEELVSLLRAGFSSGSSIPQGFHDLLQHLLGRFGLFFTDATDLTIKAASRDLVREELATSGTMEDVLRGTADALESAGYGLQAAIMPEGVNLFVEGAHGRERLYRDPAGFRLNPSQEVRSATDVHASFDSDPASVSPN
;
A
#
# COMPACT_ATOMS: atom_id res chain seq x y z
N MET A 1 -25.92 -12.04 -14.39
CA MET A 1 -25.16 -10.84 -14.01
C MET A 1 -25.22 -9.88 -15.18
N GLU A 2 -25.76 -8.68 -14.97
CA GLU A 2 -25.71 -7.59 -15.95
C GLU A 2 -24.54 -6.67 -15.58
N LEU A 3 -23.69 -6.34 -16.55
CA LEU A 3 -22.56 -5.43 -16.34
C LEU A 3 -22.91 -4.08 -16.96
N ILE A 4 -23.09 -3.06 -16.13
CA ILE A 4 -23.22 -1.68 -16.60
C ILE A 4 -21.81 -1.13 -16.77
N VAL A 5 -21.41 -0.93 -18.02
CA VAL A 5 -20.09 -0.40 -18.36
C VAL A 5 -20.21 1.11 -18.58
N SER A 6 -19.44 1.88 -17.82
CA SER A 6 -19.24 3.32 -18.04
C SER A 6 -17.76 3.62 -18.25
N CYS A 7 -17.47 4.74 -18.90
CA CYS A 7 -16.11 5.25 -18.94
C CYS A 7 -15.72 5.75 -17.54
N ALA A 8 -14.48 5.48 -17.14
CA ALA A 8 -13.91 6.11 -15.96
C ALA A 8 -13.95 7.64 -16.12
N THR A 9 -14.22 8.35 -15.03
CA THR A 9 -14.20 9.80 -14.98
C THR A 9 -13.42 10.27 -13.76
N GLY A 10 -12.91 11.49 -13.81
CA GLY A 10 -12.15 12.08 -12.72
C GLY A 10 -12.37 13.59 -12.62
N LYS A 11 -11.58 14.25 -11.77
CA LYS A 11 -11.51 15.71 -11.70
C LYS A 11 -10.08 16.17 -12.00
N GLY A 12 -9.96 17.35 -12.60
CA GLY A 12 -8.66 17.97 -12.88
C GLY A 12 -7.75 17.05 -13.70
N ILE A 13 -6.53 16.86 -13.22
CA ILE A 13 -5.50 16.08 -13.92
C ILE A 13 -5.92 14.63 -14.21
N VAL A 14 -6.78 14.02 -13.38
CA VAL A 14 -7.25 12.64 -13.62
C VAL A 14 -8.12 12.57 -14.87
N GLN A 15 -9.04 13.52 -15.04
CA GLN A 15 -9.87 13.57 -16.25
C GLN A 15 -9.01 13.86 -17.49
N ASP A 16 -8.11 14.83 -17.39
CA ASP A 16 -7.19 15.18 -18.48
C ASP A 16 -6.25 14.01 -18.85
N TYR A 17 -5.82 13.20 -17.88
CA TYR A 17 -5.05 11.98 -18.15
C TYR A 17 -5.88 10.96 -18.92
N LEU A 18 -7.11 10.67 -18.48
CA LEU A 18 -8.03 9.74 -19.15
C LEU A 18 -8.35 10.19 -20.59
N ASP A 19 -8.46 11.50 -20.81
CA ASP A 19 -8.71 12.11 -22.11
C ASP A 19 -7.43 12.23 -22.97
N ARG A 20 -6.28 11.73 -22.47
CA ARG A 20 -4.96 11.82 -23.12
C ARG A 20 -4.55 13.25 -23.47
N SER A 21 -4.91 14.19 -22.61
CA SER A 21 -4.60 15.60 -22.80
C SER A 21 -3.08 15.83 -22.81
N PRO A 22 -2.51 16.50 -23.84
CA PRO A 22 -1.09 16.86 -23.88
C PRO A 22 -0.62 17.70 -22.68
N LYS A 23 -1.57 18.29 -21.96
CA LYS A 23 -1.35 19.06 -20.74
C LYS A 23 -1.06 18.18 -19.52
N ALA A 24 -1.71 17.01 -19.41
CA ALA A 24 -1.56 16.09 -18.29
C ALA A 24 -0.46 15.06 -18.55
N LEU A 25 -0.33 14.58 -19.80
CA LEU A 25 0.60 13.50 -20.14
C LEU A 25 2.05 13.72 -19.69
N PRO A 26 2.65 14.93 -19.72
CA PRO A 26 4.03 15.14 -19.26
C PRO A 26 4.28 14.83 -17.77
N PHE A 27 3.23 14.82 -16.94
CA PHE A 27 3.32 14.43 -15.53
C PHE A 27 3.24 12.92 -15.30
N TYR A 28 3.03 12.16 -16.38
CA TYR A 28 3.01 10.71 -16.39
C TYR A 28 4.06 10.22 -17.39
N GLY A 29 4.56 9.00 -17.22
CA GLY A 29 5.50 8.44 -18.19
C GLY A 29 4.82 8.19 -19.55
N ARG A 30 3.75 7.39 -19.52
CA ARG A 30 2.94 7.02 -20.68
C ARG A 30 1.50 6.80 -20.27
N HIS A 31 0.57 6.93 -21.20
CA HIS A 31 -0.82 6.59 -20.94
C HIS A 31 -1.04 5.07 -20.98
N TYR A 32 -1.79 4.53 -20.01
CA TYR A 32 -1.99 3.09 -19.83
C TYR A 32 -2.61 2.36 -21.04
N ALA A 33 -3.33 3.08 -21.89
CA ALA A 33 -3.97 2.53 -23.09
C ALA A 33 -3.23 2.86 -24.39
N GLU A 34 -1.98 3.30 -24.31
CA GLU A 34 -1.08 3.36 -25.48
C GLU A 34 -0.69 1.94 -25.93
N GLU A 35 -0.52 1.78 -27.24
CA GLU A 35 0.05 0.55 -27.81
C GLU A 35 1.53 0.45 -27.44
N GLY A 36 2.02 -0.78 -27.21
CA GLY A 36 3.40 -1.03 -26.82
C GLY A 36 3.77 -0.65 -25.37
N VAL A 37 2.82 -0.17 -24.55
CA VAL A 37 3.14 0.36 -23.21
C VAL A 37 3.74 -0.69 -22.27
N PHE A 38 3.29 -1.94 -22.37
CA PHE A 38 3.84 -3.02 -21.53
C PHE A 38 5.19 -3.49 -22.06
N GLU A 39 5.33 -3.59 -23.36
CA GLU A 39 6.53 -4.02 -24.08
C GLU A 39 7.68 -3.05 -23.79
N ASP A 40 7.44 -1.75 -23.93
CA ASP A 40 8.46 -0.73 -23.66
C ASP A 40 8.82 -0.69 -22.16
N LYS A 41 7.84 -0.88 -21.27
CA LYS A 41 8.11 -0.96 -19.83
C LYS A 41 8.90 -2.21 -19.47
N ALA A 42 8.60 -3.35 -20.10
CA ALA A 42 9.34 -4.59 -19.94
C ALA A 42 10.80 -4.43 -20.38
N LEU A 43 11.05 -3.77 -21.51
CA LEU A 43 12.40 -3.46 -21.98
C LEU A 43 13.18 -2.56 -21.00
N GLU A 44 12.53 -1.53 -20.45
CA GLU A 44 13.13 -0.68 -19.41
C GLU A 44 13.51 -1.50 -18.16
N LEU A 45 12.60 -2.37 -17.71
CA LEU A 45 12.80 -3.16 -16.49
C LEU A 45 13.85 -4.26 -16.67
N ASP A 46 13.92 -4.91 -17.83
CA ASP A 46 14.91 -5.97 -18.12
C ASP A 46 16.36 -5.45 -18.04
N LEU A 47 16.59 -4.13 -18.14
CA LEU A 47 17.91 -3.52 -17.96
C LEU A 47 18.38 -3.45 -16.50
N ARG A 48 17.47 -3.54 -15.52
CA ARG A 48 17.77 -3.27 -14.10
C ARG A 48 17.15 -4.24 -13.10
N PHE A 49 16.23 -5.09 -13.54
CA PHE A 49 15.59 -6.10 -12.71
C PHE A 49 16.12 -7.46 -13.18
N ASP A 50 17.23 -7.90 -12.62
CA ASP A 50 17.89 -9.17 -12.96
C ASP A 50 17.25 -10.37 -12.24
N GLN A 51 17.79 -11.57 -12.44
CA GLN A 51 17.28 -12.79 -11.82
C GLN A 51 17.38 -12.74 -10.29
N ASP A 52 18.48 -12.21 -9.74
CA ASP A 52 18.66 -12.09 -8.29
C ASP A 52 17.66 -11.10 -7.68
N SER A 53 17.37 -10.00 -8.37
CA SER A 53 16.36 -9.02 -7.96
C SER A 53 14.95 -9.62 -7.99
N ARG A 54 14.64 -10.45 -9.00
CA ARG A 54 13.39 -11.22 -9.04
C ARG A 54 13.30 -12.21 -7.90
N ARG A 55 14.39 -12.92 -7.58
CA ARG A 55 14.43 -13.87 -6.46
C ARG A 55 14.16 -13.17 -5.13
N ARG A 56 14.84 -12.04 -4.86
CA ARG A 56 14.59 -11.22 -3.66
C ARG A 56 13.14 -10.71 -3.59
N ALA A 57 12.57 -10.31 -4.73
CA ALA A 57 11.17 -9.91 -4.78
C ALA A 57 10.24 -11.07 -4.46
N ALA A 58 10.45 -12.25 -5.05
CA ALA A 58 9.65 -13.45 -4.79
C ALA A 58 9.74 -13.90 -3.32
N ASP A 59 10.91 -13.79 -2.70
CA ASP A 59 11.12 -14.12 -1.28
C ASP A 59 10.32 -13.20 -0.33
N ALA A 60 9.94 -12.00 -0.77
CA ALA A 60 9.10 -11.07 -0.03
C ALA A 60 7.59 -11.24 -0.26
N LEU A 61 7.19 -12.18 -1.12
CA LEU A 61 5.78 -12.41 -1.44
C LEU A 61 5.17 -13.52 -0.59
N VAL A 62 4.00 -13.23 -0.03
CA VAL A 62 3.12 -14.21 0.57
C VAL A 62 2.30 -14.88 -0.54
N VAL A 63 2.35 -16.21 -0.55
CA VAL A 63 1.56 -17.06 -1.45
C VAL A 63 0.28 -17.44 -0.72
N PRO A 64 -0.88 -16.87 -1.08
CA PRO A 64 -2.12 -17.22 -0.39
C PRO A 64 -2.55 -18.64 -0.73
N VAL A 65 -3.45 -19.17 0.10
CA VAL A 65 -4.08 -20.46 -0.15
C VAL A 65 -4.81 -20.43 -1.50
N GLY A 66 -4.45 -21.35 -2.39
CA GLY A 66 -5.02 -21.45 -3.74
C GLY A 66 -4.23 -20.73 -4.83
N ALA A 67 -3.20 -19.94 -4.49
CA ALA A 67 -2.25 -19.43 -5.48
C ALA A 67 -1.23 -20.50 -5.87
N ASP A 68 -0.84 -20.50 -7.15
CA ASP A 68 0.13 -21.45 -7.69
C ASP A 68 1.56 -20.96 -7.44
N ARG A 69 2.25 -21.63 -6.51
CA ARG A 69 3.65 -21.32 -6.15
C ARG A 69 4.60 -21.45 -7.35
N SER A 70 4.32 -22.33 -8.32
CA SER A 70 5.18 -22.50 -9.50
C SER A 70 5.26 -21.24 -10.36
N ARG A 71 4.27 -20.32 -10.24
CA ARG A 71 4.33 -19.02 -10.91
C ARG A 71 5.44 -18.12 -10.38
N LEU A 72 5.83 -18.24 -9.10
CA LEU A 72 6.97 -17.50 -8.57
C LEU A 72 8.29 -18.02 -9.15
N GLU A 73 8.39 -19.35 -9.30
CA GLU A 73 9.55 -19.99 -9.93
C GLU A 73 9.67 -19.52 -11.39
N ALA A 74 8.59 -19.60 -12.18
CA ALA A 74 8.56 -19.10 -13.55
C ALA A 74 8.87 -17.59 -13.63
N PHE A 75 8.31 -16.79 -12.72
CA PHE A 75 8.63 -15.36 -12.62
C PHE A 75 10.14 -15.12 -12.48
N VAL A 76 10.84 -15.90 -11.67
CA VAL A 76 12.29 -15.76 -11.50
C VAL A 76 13.06 -16.30 -12.71
N GLU A 77 12.77 -17.52 -13.15
CA GLU A 77 13.56 -18.22 -14.17
C GLU A 77 13.33 -17.70 -15.60
N ASP A 78 12.10 -17.28 -15.92
CA ASP A 78 11.73 -16.82 -17.27
C ASP A 78 11.81 -15.28 -17.43
N GLY A 79 12.33 -14.58 -16.41
CA GLY A 79 12.48 -13.13 -16.44
C GLY A 79 11.15 -12.38 -16.41
N GLY A 80 10.24 -12.79 -15.54
CA GLY A 80 8.89 -12.24 -15.40
C GLY A 80 8.81 -10.83 -14.80
N PHE A 81 7.59 -10.30 -14.76
CA PHE A 81 7.28 -8.96 -14.24
C PHE A 81 6.18 -9.00 -13.17
N MET A 82 5.95 -7.87 -12.51
CA MET A 82 4.91 -7.73 -11.51
C MET A 82 3.99 -6.57 -11.85
N VAL A 83 2.69 -6.75 -11.62
CA VAL A 83 1.72 -5.65 -11.56
C VAL A 83 1.39 -5.43 -10.10
N THR A 84 1.80 -4.30 -9.55
CA THR A 84 1.58 -3.96 -8.14
C THR A 84 0.39 -3.03 -7.98
N THR A 85 -0.43 -3.30 -6.97
CA THR A 85 -1.39 -2.34 -6.41
C THR A 85 -1.27 -2.36 -4.89
N GLY A 86 -1.97 -1.47 -4.18
CA GLY A 86 -1.90 -1.47 -2.73
C GLY A 86 -2.95 -0.58 -2.09
N GLN A 87 -3.07 -0.74 -0.77
CA GLN A 87 -3.97 0.05 0.06
C GLN A 87 -3.56 -0.02 1.54
N GLN A 88 -3.90 1.03 2.29
CA GLN A 88 -3.92 1.00 3.74
C GLN A 88 -4.90 -0.09 4.24
N PRO A 89 -4.51 -0.93 5.21
CA PRO A 89 -5.40 -1.96 5.74
C PRO A 89 -6.52 -1.31 6.56
N GLY A 90 -7.77 -1.57 6.16
CA GLY A 90 -8.97 -1.12 6.87
C GLY A 90 -9.68 -2.25 7.61
N LEU A 91 -10.38 -1.92 8.70
CA LEU A 91 -11.19 -2.85 9.48
C LEU A 91 -12.15 -3.62 8.56
N TYR A 92 -12.20 -4.95 8.69
CA TYR A 92 -13.06 -5.83 7.87
C TYR A 92 -12.86 -5.70 6.35
N GLY A 93 -11.66 -5.34 5.90
CA GLY A 93 -11.33 -5.18 4.48
C GLY A 93 -11.46 -3.75 3.97
N GLY A 94 -11.98 -2.83 4.80
CA GLY A 94 -12.15 -1.42 4.45
C GLY A 94 -13.06 -1.21 3.24
N PRO A 95 -12.87 -0.10 2.49
CA PRO A 95 -13.69 0.18 1.32
C PRO A 95 -13.54 -0.87 0.21
N LEU A 96 -14.64 -1.12 -0.53
CA LEU A 96 -14.67 -2.08 -1.63
C LEU A 96 -13.62 -1.84 -2.72
N TYR A 97 -13.10 -0.61 -2.86
CA TYR A 97 -12.04 -0.34 -3.83
C TYR A 97 -10.78 -1.17 -3.56
N SER A 98 -10.54 -1.66 -2.34
CA SER A 98 -9.41 -2.54 -2.02
C SER A 98 -9.52 -3.85 -2.81
N ILE A 99 -10.72 -4.44 -2.83
CA ILE A 99 -11.04 -5.63 -3.62
C ILE A 99 -10.92 -5.31 -5.12
N TYR A 100 -11.47 -4.18 -5.56
CA TYR A 100 -11.43 -3.80 -6.98
C TYR A 100 -10.01 -3.54 -7.48
N LYS A 101 -9.14 -2.93 -6.66
CA LYS A 101 -7.72 -2.75 -6.95
C LYS A 101 -7.04 -4.10 -7.16
N GLY A 102 -7.23 -5.05 -6.25
CA GLY A 102 -6.67 -6.40 -6.36
C GLY A 102 -7.13 -7.14 -7.62
N LEU A 103 -8.44 -7.15 -7.90
CA LEU A 103 -8.98 -7.74 -9.13
C LEU A 103 -8.47 -7.03 -10.39
N THR A 104 -8.30 -5.70 -10.34
CA THR A 104 -7.72 -4.93 -11.45
C THR A 104 -6.27 -5.33 -11.70
N ALA A 105 -5.46 -5.46 -10.65
CA ALA A 105 -4.08 -5.92 -10.77
C ALA A 105 -4.01 -7.31 -11.43
N VAL A 106 -4.89 -8.24 -11.04
CA VAL A 106 -5.01 -9.56 -11.70
C VAL A 106 -5.28 -9.41 -13.20
N ARG A 107 -6.30 -8.62 -13.58
CA ARG A 107 -6.64 -8.44 -15.00
C ARG A 107 -5.55 -7.74 -15.81
N VAL A 108 -4.86 -6.79 -15.21
CA VAL A 108 -3.73 -6.10 -15.87
C VAL A 108 -2.54 -7.05 -16.02
N ALA A 109 -2.27 -7.91 -15.03
CA ALA A 109 -1.23 -8.94 -15.13
C ALA A 109 -1.53 -9.95 -16.24
N GLU A 110 -2.77 -10.47 -16.31
CA GLU A 110 -3.21 -11.36 -17.40
C GLU A 110 -3.01 -10.72 -18.79
N ALA A 111 -3.41 -9.44 -18.93
CA ALA A 111 -3.28 -8.72 -20.19
C ALA A 111 -1.82 -8.43 -20.57
N ALA A 112 -0.97 -8.11 -19.59
CA ALA A 112 0.45 -7.89 -19.79
C ALA A 112 1.17 -9.19 -20.16
N GLU A 113 0.90 -10.30 -19.45
CA GLU A 113 1.45 -11.62 -19.75
C GLU A 113 1.12 -12.08 -21.18
N ALA A 114 -0.14 -11.93 -21.60
CA ALA A 114 -0.57 -12.29 -22.94
C ALA A 114 0.17 -11.50 -24.04
N LYS A 115 0.52 -10.24 -23.78
CA LYS A 115 1.25 -9.38 -24.71
C LYS A 115 2.76 -9.64 -24.71
N LEU A 116 3.33 -9.86 -23.52
CA LEU A 116 4.77 -9.99 -23.32
C LEU A 116 5.28 -11.42 -23.59
N GLY A 117 4.43 -12.44 -23.46
CA GLY A 117 4.84 -13.84 -23.54
C GLY A 117 5.79 -14.24 -22.39
N LYS A 118 5.79 -13.50 -21.29
CA LYS A 118 6.58 -13.73 -20.07
C LYS A 118 5.66 -13.76 -18.86
N PRO A 119 6.00 -14.48 -17.77
CA PRO A 119 5.19 -14.50 -16.56
C PRO A 119 4.99 -13.09 -15.99
N VAL A 120 3.74 -12.72 -15.69
CA VAL A 120 3.40 -11.49 -14.97
C VAL A 120 2.54 -11.84 -13.77
N ILE A 121 3.04 -11.55 -12.57
CA ILE A 121 2.32 -11.84 -11.32
C ILE A 121 1.66 -10.57 -10.75
N PRO A 122 0.38 -10.63 -10.35
CA PRO A 122 -0.26 -9.53 -9.66
C PRO A 122 0.10 -9.56 -8.17
N VAL A 123 0.45 -8.40 -7.61
CA VAL A 123 0.88 -8.25 -6.21
C VAL A 123 0.08 -7.15 -5.52
N PHE A 124 -0.47 -7.44 -4.35
CA PHE A 124 -1.13 -6.48 -3.47
C PHE A 124 -0.20 -6.09 -2.31
N TRP A 125 0.13 -4.80 -2.23
CA TRP A 125 0.93 -4.20 -1.18
C TRP A 125 0.03 -3.69 -0.05
N VAL A 126 0.18 -4.27 1.14
CA VAL A 126 -0.50 -3.82 2.36
C VAL A 126 0.35 -2.73 3.02
N ALA A 127 -0.16 -1.49 3.06
CA ALA A 127 0.53 -0.35 3.65
C ALA A 127 0.36 -0.32 5.19
N SER A 128 0.92 -1.33 5.87
CA SER A 128 0.78 -1.53 7.32
C SER A 128 1.66 -0.60 8.18
N ASP A 129 2.61 0.09 7.55
CA ASP A 129 3.47 1.09 8.17
C ASP A 129 2.85 2.49 8.20
N ASP A 130 1.68 2.68 7.57
CA ASP A 130 0.87 3.88 7.76
C ASP A 130 0.45 4.03 9.24
N HIS A 131 0.16 5.26 9.67
CA HIS A 131 -0.25 5.61 11.03
C HIS A 131 -1.64 6.23 11.11
N ASP A 132 -2.37 6.36 9.98
CA ASP A 132 -3.74 6.89 9.98
C ASP A 132 -4.74 5.86 10.53
N TRP A 133 -4.77 5.76 11.86
CA TRP A 133 -5.70 4.92 12.59
C TRP A 133 -7.16 5.30 12.31
N GLU A 134 -7.47 6.59 12.20
CA GLU A 134 -8.85 7.06 12.02
C GLU A 134 -9.41 6.67 10.65
N GLU A 135 -8.56 6.55 9.62
CA GLU A 135 -8.95 5.98 8.34
C GLU A 135 -9.10 4.44 8.41
N ALA A 136 -8.24 3.75 9.17
CA ALA A 136 -8.20 2.29 9.23
C ALA A 136 -9.25 1.65 10.16
N ASN A 137 -9.67 2.34 11.23
CA ASN A 137 -10.34 1.73 12.38
C ASN A 137 -11.83 1.46 12.22
N HIS A 138 -12.40 1.68 11.04
CA HIS A 138 -13.83 1.57 10.83
C HIS A 138 -14.19 1.02 9.46
N SER A 139 -15.42 0.50 9.38
CA SER A 139 -16.05 0.06 8.15
C SER A 139 -17.54 0.41 8.14
N TYR A 140 -18.09 0.48 6.94
CA TYR A 140 -19.51 0.73 6.72
C TYR A 140 -20.18 -0.50 6.12
N LEU A 141 -21.37 -0.82 6.60
CA LEU A 141 -22.20 -1.92 6.12
C LEU A 141 -23.64 -1.42 5.96
N ILE A 142 -24.33 -1.90 4.93
CA ILE A 142 -25.78 -1.76 4.83
C ILE A 142 -26.39 -2.99 5.49
N ASN A 143 -27.12 -2.80 6.60
CA ASN A 143 -27.70 -3.90 7.37
C ASN A 143 -28.98 -4.48 6.72
N THR A 144 -29.58 -5.47 7.37
CA THR A 144 -30.82 -6.12 6.92
C THR A 144 -32.04 -5.18 6.85
N GLU A 145 -31.99 -4.05 7.55
CA GLU A 145 -33.00 -2.99 7.55
C GLU A 145 -32.75 -1.91 6.47
N ASN A 146 -31.72 -2.07 5.64
CA ASN A 146 -31.25 -1.10 4.63
C ASN A 146 -30.71 0.21 5.22
N GLU A 147 -30.16 0.16 6.43
CA GLU A 147 -29.52 1.29 7.09
C GLU A 147 -28.01 1.23 6.92
N LEU A 148 -27.37 2.39 6.70
CA LEU A 148 -25.92 2.49 6.67
C LEU A 148 -25.37 2.55 8.10
N CYS A 149 -24.79 1.45 8.54
CA CYS A 149 -24.16 1.30 9.86
C CYS A 149 -22.66 1.52 9.77
N ARG A 150 -22.10 2.25 10.74
CA ARG A 150 -20.64 2.41 10.93
C ARG A 150 -20.20 1.55 12.11
N PHE A 151 -19.22 0.68 11.89
CA PHE A 151 -18.58 -0.14 12.91
C PHE A 151 -17.16 0.37 13.11
N GLU A 152 -16.81 0.73 14.34
CA GLU A 152 -15.57 1.43 14.64
C GLU A 152 -14.96 0.87 15.92
N VAL A 153 -13.66 0.57 15.87
CA VAL A 153 -12.87 0.24 17.06
C VAL A 153 -12.14 1.51 17.49
N ARG A 154 -12.33 1.96 18.73
CA ARG A 154 -11.69 3.19 19.19
C ARG A 154 -10.25 2.91 19.58
N GLY A 155 -9.36 3.76 19.11
CA GLY A 155 -7.96 3.71 19.51
C GLY A 155 -7.76 4.26 20.93
N SER A 156 -6.69 3.85 21.61
CA SER A 156 -6.21 4.59 22.78
C SER A 156 -5.65 5.96 22.36
N LYS A 157 -5.56 6.92 23.30
CA LYS A 157 -5.09 8.29 23.03
C LYS A 157 -3.71 8.38 22.34
N ASP A 158 -2.87 7.36 22.50
CA ASP A 158 -1.52 7.31 21.94
C ASP A 158 -1.40 6.47 20.65
N GLN A 159 -2.48 5.78 20.22
CA GLN A 159 -2.46 4.87 19.07
C GLN A 159 -2.43 5.61 17.72
N GLY A 160 -3.02 6.81 17.61
CA GLY A 160 -3.05 7.60 16.36
C GLY A 160 -1.70 8.16 15.89
N ARG A 161 -0.59 7.70 16.46
CA ARG A 161 0.76 8.06 16.05
C ARG A 161 1.65 6.85 15.78
N GLN A 162 1.23 5.66 16.18
CA GLN A 162 1.98 4.43 15.90
C GLN A 162 1.59 3.90 14.52
N SER A 163 2.52 3.25 13.84
CA SER A 163 2.17 2.51 12.63
C SER A 163 1.15 1.41 12.94
N LEU A 164 0.22 1.17 12.01
CA LEU A 164 -0.91 0.25 12.17
C LEU A 164 -0.46 -1.17 12.56
N HIS A 165 0.67 -1.65 12.02
CA HIS A 165 1.21 -2.97 12.36
C HIS A 165 1.60 -3.13 13.84
N ARG A 166 1.87 -2.03 14.57
CA ARG A 166 2.21 -2.05 15.99
C ARG A 166 1.00 -1.99 16.91
N ILE A 167 -0.16 -1.60 16.38
CA ILE A 167 -1.37 -1.42 17.17
C ILE A 167 -2.04 -2.78 17.37
N ARG A 168 -2.26 -3.15 18.63
CA ARG A 168 -3.01 -4.35 19.01
C ARG A 168 -4.44 -3.97 19.36
N LEU A 169 -5.39 -4.70 18.78
CA LEU A 169 -6.80 -4.57 19.07
C LEU A 169 -7.07 -4.99 20.52
N GLY A 170 -7.89 -4.22 21.23
CA GLY A 170 -8.36 -4.54 22.58
C GLY A 170 -9.70 -5.27 22.57
N GLU A 171 -10.26 -5.53 23.76
CA GLU A 171 -11.54 -6.23 23.93
C GLU A 171 -12.75 -5.53 23.27
N GLU A 172 -12.64 -4.22 22.98
CA GLU A 172 -13.68 -3.51 22.22
C GLU A 172 -13.83 -4.08 20.81
N ALA A 173 -12.75 -4.56 20.19
CA ALA A 173 -12.79 -5.14 18.85
C ALA A 173 -13.70 -6.37 18.79
N ASP A 174 -13.67 -7.22 19.82
CA ASP A 174 -14.53 -8.41 19.89
C ASP A 174 -16.01 -8.01 19.94
N ARG A 175 -16.36 -6.96 20.70
CA ARG A 175 -17.74 -6.45 20.80
C ARG A 175 -18.21 -5.83 19.48
N VAL A 176 -17.37 -5.00 18.87
CA VAL A 176 -17.66 -4.37 17.57
C VAL A 176 -17.82 -5.44 16.48
N LEU A 177 -17.06 -6.53 16.55
CA LEU A 177 -17.20 -7.67 15.66
C LEU A 177 -18.51 -8.43 15.89
N ASP A 178 -18.92 -8.64 17.15
CA ASP A 178 -20.21 -9.25 17.47
C ASP A 178 -21.37 -8.41 16.90
N ASP A 179 -21.33 -7.10 17.07
CA ASP A 179 -22.34 -6.17 16.52
C ASP A 179 -22.35 -6.18 14.97
N PHE A 180 -21.16 -6.21 14.35
CA PHE A 180 -21.02 -6.31 12.90
C PHE A 180 -21.65 -7.61 12.36
N VAL A 181 -21.34 -8.74 12.99
CA VAL A 181 -21.86 -10.05 12.59
C VAL A 181 -23.38 -10.14 12.79
N ALA A 182 -23.89 -9.57 13.89
CA ALA A 182 -25.34 -9.54 14.15
C ALA A 182 -26.12 -8.70 13.14
N SER A 183 -25.46 -7.76 12.43
CA SER A 183 -26.08 -6.90 11.42
C SER A 183 -26.11 -7.52 10.02
N LEU A 184 -25.49 -8.68 9.83
CA LEU A 184 -25.44 -9.40 8.55
C LEU A 184 -26.58 -10.43 8.45
N PRO A 185 -27.10 -10.68 7.22
CA PRO A 185 -28.01 -11.79 7.01
C PRO A 185 -27.31 -13.14 7.26
N ILE A 186 -28.04 -14.06 7.87
CA ILE A 186 -27.56 -15.44 8.06
C ILE A 186 -27.79 -16.22 6.77
N THR A 187 -26.71 -16.78 6.22
CA THR A 187 -26.68 -17.58 5.00
C THR A 187 -25.78 -18.81 5.20
N GLU A 188 -25.73 -19.68 4.20
CA GLU A 188 -24.81 -20.84 4.18
C GLU A 188 -23.32 -20.45 4.18
N PHE A 189 -22.98 -19.21 3.84
CA PHE A 189 -21.60 -18.69 3.84
C PHE A 189 -21.19 -18.01 5.15
N THR A 190 -22.13 -17.78 6.06
CA THR A 190 -21.92 -16.95 7.25
C THR A 190 -20.87 -17.54 8.19
N GLU A 191 -20.91 -18.85 8.43
CA GLU A 191 -20.00 -19.51 9.39
C GLU A 191 -18.52 -19.35 9.00
N GLU A 192 -18.19 -19.59 7.73
CA GLU A 192 -16.84 -19.47 7.20
C GLU A 192 -16.30 -18.03 7.33
N LEU A 193 -17.07 -17.04 6.89
CA LEU A 193 -16.66 -15.64 6.92
C LEU A 193 -16.56 -15.11 8.36
N VAL A 194 -17.47 -15.48 9.25
CA VAL A 194 -17.41 -15.09 10.66
C VAL A 194 -16.19 -15.70 11.33
N SER A 195 -15.87 -16.97 11.05
CA SER A 195 -14.67 -17.61 11.58
C SER A 195 -13.40 -16.88 11.14
N LEU A 196 -13.33 -16.47 9.87
CA LEU A 196 -12.21 -15.71 9.32
C LEU A 196 -12.07 -14.33 9.99
N LEU A 197 -13.18 -13.60 10.13
CA LEU A 197 -13.17 -12.29 10.79
C LEU A 197 -12.77 -12.40 12.26
N ARG A 198 -13.26 -13.42 12.98
CA ARG A 198 -12.90 -13.65 14.39
C ARG A 198 -11.43 -14.04 14.56
N ALA A 199 -10.85 -14.76 13.61
CA ALA A 199 -9.42 -15.06 13.66
C ALA A 199 -8.55 -13.81 13.40
N GLY A 200 -8.97 -12.95 12.47
CA GLY A 200 -8.17 -11.81 12.00
C GLY A 200 -8.35 -10.51 12.80
N PHE A 201 -9.51 -10.27 13.39
CA PHE A 201 -9.90 -8.98 13.98
C PHE A 201 -10.29 -9.05 15.47
N SER A 202 -9.96 -10.13 16.17
CA SER A 202 -10.18 -10.24 17.61
C SER A 202 -9.15 -9.45 18.44
N SER A 203 -9.43 -9.34 19.74
CA SER A 203 -8.46 -8.83 20.72
C SER A 203 -7.10 -9.55 20.59
N GLY A 204 -6.01 -8.78 20.61
CA GLY A 204 -4.63 -9.24 20.41
C GLY A 204 -4.15 -9.26 18.96
N SER A 205 -5.05 -9.22 17.97
CA SER A 205 -4.70 -9.08 16.55
C SER A 205 -4.39 -7.62 16.18
N SER A 206 -3.98 -7.37 14.95
CA SER A 206 -3.84 -6.02 14.38
C SER A 206 -4.71 -5.90 13.12
N ILE A 207 -5.14 -4.67 12.78
CA ILE A 207 -5.94 -4.44 11.55
C ILE A 207 -5.20 -4.93 10.30
N PRO A 208 -3.88 -4.66 10.12
CA PRO A 208 -3.13 -5.21 8.98
C PRO A 208 -3.20 -6.74 8.88
N GLN A 209 -3.08 -7.46 10.00
CA GLN A 209 -3.16 -8.92 10.01
C GLN A 209 -4.52 -9.41 9.52
N GLY A 210 -5.61 -8.93 10.12
CA GLY A 210 -6.96 -9.33 9.72
C GLY A 210 -7.30 -8.93 8.29
N PHE A 211 -6.84 -7.76 7.85
CA PHE A 211 -6.99 -7.32 6.46
C PHE A 211 -6.26 -8.24 5.49
N HIS A 212 -5.02 -8.60 5.81
CA HIS A 212 -4.20 -9.49 5.00
C HIS A 212 -4.85 -10.87 4.89
N ASP A 213 -5.28 -11.46 6.01
CA ASP A 213 -5.94 -12.77 6.04
C ASP A 213 -7.26 -12.78 5.24
N LEU A 214 -8.07 -11.73 5.41
CA LEU A 214 -9.33 -11.59 4.70
C LEU A 214 -9.13 -11.46 3.18
N LEU A 215 -8.25 -10.55 2.74
CA LEU A 215 -8.04 -10.35 1.31
C LEU A 215 -7.37 -11.54 0.65
N GLN A 216 -6.43 -12.20 1.33
CA GLN A 216 -5.83 -13.45 0.84
C GLN A 216 -6.88 -14.53 0.61
N HIS A 217 -7.79 -14.70 1.56
CA HIS A 217 -8.89 -15.66 1.42
C HIS A 217 -9.79 -15.33 0.23
N LEU A 218 -10.16 -14.05 0.07
CA LEU A 218 -11.08 -13.63 -0.99
C LEU A 218 -10.45 -13.64 -2.39
N LEU A 219 -9.18 -13.24 -2.48
CA LEU A 219 -8.52 -12.92 -3.75
C LEU A 219 -7.40 -13.87 -4.15
N GLY A 220 -6.87 -14.68 -3.23
CA GLY A 220 -5.78 -15.61 -3.51
C GLY A 220 -6.11 -16.63 -4.60
N ARG A 221 -7.38 -17.06 -4.66
CA ARG A 221 -7.90 -17.93 -5.72
C ARG A 221 -7.80 -17.36 -7.14
N PHE A 222 -7.58 -16.06 -7.28
CA PHE A 222 -7.37 -15.40 -8.58
C PHE A 222 -5.88 -15.24 -8.93
N GLY A 223 -4.98 -15.87 -8.16
CA GLY A 223 -3.53 -15.78 -8.38
C GLY A 223 -2.90 -14.48 -7.90
N LEU A 224 -3.59 -13.71 -7.04
CA LEU A 224 -3.05 -12.51 -6.42
C LEU A 224 -2.06 -12.87 -5.32
N PHE A 225 -0.83 -12.38 -5.41
CA PHE A 225 0.18 -12.47 -4.36
C PHE A 225 0.09 -11.25 -3.45
N PHE A 226 0.63 -11.35 -2.24
CA PHE A 226 0.58 -10.27 -1.27
C PHE A 226 1.97 -9.95 -0.75
N THR A 227 2.16 -8.72 -0.32
CA THR A 227 3.30 -8.33 0.49
C THR A 227 2.88 -7.24 1.47
N ASP A 228 3.70 -7.03 2.48
CA ASP A 228 3.45 -6.07 3.54
C ASP A 228 4.58 -5.05 3.59
N ALA A 229 4.25 -3.77 3.79
CA ALA A 229 5.22 -2.69 3.86
C ALA A 229 6.29 -2.88 4.95
N THR A 230 6.01 -3.73 5.94
CA THR A 230 6.89 -4.07 7.05
C THR A 230 7.59 -5.43 6.89
N ASP A 231 7.43 -6.10 5.75
CA ASP A 231 8.15 -7.33 5.44
C ASP A 231 9.67 -7.12 5.53
N LEU A 232 10.35 -7.94 6.33
CA LEU A 232 11.77 -7.74 6.62
C LEU A 232 12.67 -7.89 5.39
N THR A 233 12.25 -8.67 4.38
CA THR A 233 12.99 -8.80 3.12
C THR A 233 12.91 -7.50 2.33
N ILE A 234 11.71 -6.90 2.26
CA ILE A 234 11.51 -5.57 1.66
C ILE A 234 12.29 -4.49 2.40
N LYS A 235 12.19 -4.46 3.75
CA LYS A 235 12.93 -3.48 4.54
C LYS A 235 14.42 -3.65 4.32
N ALA A 236 14.97 -4.87 4.37
CA ALA A 236 16.39 -5.09 4.11
C ALA A 236 16.81 -4.55 2.73
N ALA A 237 15.99 -4.76 1.70
CA ALA A 237 16.23 -4.27 0.35
C ALA A 237 16.13 -2.73 0.20
N SER A 238 15.39 -2.04 1.09
CA SER A 238 15.22 -0.58 1.03
C SER A 238 16.33 0.21 1.74
N ARG A 239 17.30 -0.46 2.36
CA ARG A 239 18.40 0.15 3.12
C ARG A 239 19.13 1.26 2.36
N ASP A 240 19.49 0.98 1.11
CA ASP A 240 20.27 1.94 0.31
C ASP A 240 19.40 3.11 -0.16
N LEU A 241 18.10 2.90 -0.38
CA LEU A 241 17.15 3.99 -0.64
C LEU A 241 17.01 4.92 0.56
N VAL A 242 16.94 4.37 1.79
CA VAL A 242 16.91 5.17 3.02
C VAL A 242 18.19 5.99 3.17
N ARG A 243 19.36 5.41 2.85
CA ARG A 243 20.65 6.12 2.84
C ARG A 243 20.69 7.25 1.82
N GLU A 244 20.25 6.96 0.59
CA GLU A 244 20.22 7.94 -0.48
C GLU A 244 19.27 9.10 -0.16
N GLU A 245 18.08 8.84 0.34
CA GLU A 245 17.11 9.87 0.74
C GLU A 245 17.68 10.76 1.85
N LEU A 246 18.30 10.19 2.90
CA LEU A 246 18.94 11.00 3.95
C LEU A 246 20.08 11.87 3.39
N ALA A 247 20.89 11.34 2.46
CA ALA A 247 22.01 12.07 1.86
C ALA A 247 21.57 13.14 0.85
N THR A 248 20.43 12.95 0.18
CA THR A 248 20.01 13.76 -0.97
C THR A 248 18.65 14.45 -0.79
N SER A 249 18.07 14.43 0.41
CA SER A 249 16.75 15.01 0.71
C SER A 249 16.58 16.45 0.23
N GLY A 250 17.65 17.26 0.25
CA GLY A 250 17.69 18.61 -0.37
C GLY A 250 17.29 18.59 -1.85
N THR A 251 17.99 17.77 -2.61
CA THR A 251 17.73 17.58 -4.04
C THR A 251 16.36 16.97 -4.30
N MET A 252 15.90 16.03 -3.46
CA MET A 252 14.56 15.45 -3.60
C MET A 252 13.46 16.50 -3.38
N GLU A 253 13.63 17.39 -2.40
CA GLU A 253 12.72 18.51 -2.21
C GLU A 253 12.69 19.45 -3.42
N ASP A 254 13.85 19.78 -3.99
CA ASP A 254 13.93 20.62 -5.20
C ASP A 254 13.21 19.99 -6.39
N VAL A 255 13.34 18.68 -6.59
CA VAL A 255 12.61 17.92 -7.63
C VAL A 255 11.10 17.98 -7.41
N LEU A 256 10.65 17.76 -6.17
CA LEU A 256 9.24 17.84 -5.81
C LEU A 256 8.69 19.26 -6.05
N ARG A 257 9.44 20.31 -5.66
CA ARG A 257 9.06 21.70 -5.89
C ARG A 257 8.96 22.01 -7.38
N GLY A 258 9.94 21.59 -8.18
CA GLY A 258 9.90 21.78 -9.63
C GLY A 258 8.68 21.11 -10.28
N THR A 259 8.30 19.92 -9.82
CA THR A 259 7.09 19.24 -10.31
C THR A 259 5.82 19.93 -9.84
N ALA A 260 5.78 20.41 -8.59
CA ALA A 260 4.66 21.17 -8.06
C ALA A 260 4.44 22.48 -8.84
N ASP A 261 5.50 23.26 -9.08
CA ASP A 261 5.43 24.49 -9.86
C ASP A 261 4.93 24.23 -11.29
N ALA A 262 5.36 23.11 -11.90
CA ALA A 262 4.90 22.71 -13.22
C ALA A 262 3.41 22.33 -13.22
N LEU A 263 2.94 21.58 -12.20
CA LEU A 263 1.52 21.22 -12.03
C LEU A 263 0.64 22.47 -11.86
N GLU A 264 1.05 23.40 -11.00
CA GLU A 264 0.33 24.66 -10.75
C GLU A 264 0.34 25.58 -11.97
N SER A 265 1.46 25.65 -12.70
CA SER A 265 1.56 26.39 -13.97
C SER A 265 0.67 25.79 -15.06
N ALA A 266 0.45 24.48 -15.04
CA ALA A 266 -0.57 23.82 -15.84
C ALA A 266 -1.98 24.05 -15.28
N GLY A 267 -2.19 24.71 -14.15
CA GLY A 267 -3.51 24.96 -13.57
C GLY A 267 -4.12 23.73 -12.91
N TYR A 268 -3.28 22.79 -12.45
CA TYR A 268 -3.69 21.71 -11.55
C TYR A 268 -3.39 22.09 -10.10
N GLY A 269 -4.25 21.67 -9.18
CA GLY A 269 -3.98 21.80 -7.75
C GLY A 269 -3.04 20.70 -7.25
N LEU A 270 -2.19 21.03 -6.27
CA LEU A 270 -1.34 20.04 -5.61
C LEU A 270 -2.18 19.03 -4.82
N GLN A 271 -1.84 17.75 -4.98
CA GLN A 271 -2.50 16.64 -4.29
C GLN A 271 -1.81 16.27 -2.97
N ALA A 272 -0.52 16.57 -2.85
CA ALA A 272 0.29 16.36 -1.66
C ALA A 272 1.07 17.63 -1.33
N ALA A 273 1.07 18.01 -0.05
CA ALA A 273 1.80 19.19 0.41
C ALA A 273 3.30 18.88 0.52
N ILE A 274 4.13 19.79 -0.01
CA ILE A 274 5.59 19.74 0.18
C ILE A 274 5.91 20.44 1.48
N MET A 275 6.46 19.69 2.43
CA MET A 275 6.89 20.22 3.70
C MET A 275 8.29 20.82 3.55
N PRO A 276 8.50 22.12 3.83
CA PRO A 276 9.84 22.71 3.79
C PRO A 276 10.80 21.97 4.71
N GLU A 277 11.99 21.66 4.20
CA GLU A 277 13.00 20.84 4.87
C GLU A 277 12.53 19.42 5.22
N GLY A 278 11.37 18.98 4.72
CA GLY A 278 10.84 17.66 4.96
C GLY A 278 11.68 16.59 4.27
N VAL A 279 12.01 15.53 5.00
CA VAL A 279 12.60 14.32 4.43
C VAL A 279 11.47 13.34 4.12
N ASN A 280 11.57 12.57 3.04
CA ASN A 280 10.55 11.60 2.61
C ASN A 280 10.58 10.30 3.43
N LEU A 281 10.91 10.41 4.72
CA LEU A 281 11.02 9.32 5.67
C LEU A 281 10.36 9.70 7.00
N PHE A 282 9.86 8.66 7.66
CA PHE A 282 9.50 8.70 9.07
C PHE A 282 10.41 7.77 9.86
N VAL A 283 10.62 8.10 11.12
CA VAL A 283 11.37 7.30 12.08
C VAL A 283 10.56 7.12 13.34
N GLU A 284 10.65 5.95 13.96
CA GLU A 284 10.06 5.73 15.27
C GLU A 284 10.80 6.51 16.37
N GLY A 285 10.02 7.33 17.06
CA GLY A 285 10.44 8.17 18.17
C GLY A 285 9.54 8.00 19.39
N ALA A 286 9.73 8.87 20.37
CA ALA A 286 8.97 8.86 21.63
C ALA A 286 7.47 9.07 21.42
N HIS A 287 7.06 9.60 20.28
CA HIS A 287 5.67 9.82 19.92
C HIS A 287 5.16 8.90 18.81
N GLY A 288 5.82 7.78 18.51
CA GLY A 288 5.42 6.86 17.44
C GLY A 288 6.16 7.13 16.13
N ARG A 289 5.48 7.04 14.99
CA ARG A 289 6.01 7.33 13.64
C ARG A 289 6.14 8.84 13.46
N GLU A 290 7.37 9.34 13.58
CA GLU A 290 7.67 10.78 13.57
C GLU A 290 8.32 11.20 12.25
N ARG A 291 7.89 12.34 11.70
CA ARG A 291 8.42 12.87 10.45
C ARG A 291 9.80 13.47 10.66
N LEU A 292 10.72 13.22 9.72
CA LEU A 292 12.04 13.84 9.72
C LEU A 292 12.04 15.17 8.96
N TYR A 293 12.76 16.14 9.52
CA TYR A 293 13.08 17.41 8.89
C TYR A 293 14.59 17.62 8.91
N ARG A 294 15.18 18.14 7.83
CA ARG A 294 16.58 18.57 7.82
C ARG A 294 16.80 19.64 8.89
N ASP A 295 17.92 19.53 9.58
CA ASP A 295 18.36 20.45 10.62
C ASP A 295 19.88 20.67 10.49
N PRO A 296 20.44 21.85 10.82
CA PRO A 296 21.88 22.08 10.75
C PRO A 296 22.73 21.05 11.52
N ALA A 297 22.18 20.42 12.57
CA ALA A 297 22.84 19.40 13.36
C ALA A 297 22.50 17.95 12.94
N GLY A 298 21.65 17.73 11.92
CA GLY A 298 21.23 16.41 11.44
C GLY A 298 19.79 16.41 10.94
N PHE A 299 18.94 15.61 11.60
CA PHE A 299 17.53 15.50 11.29
C PHE A 299 16.68 15.64 12.54
N ARG A 300 15.77 16.61 12.55
CA ARG A 300 14.84 16.87 13.64
C ARG A 300 13.56 16.08 13.44
N LEU A 301 13.18 15.30 14.44
CA LEU A 301 11.92 14.58 14.49
C LEU A 301 10.79 15.51 14.91
N ASN A 302 9.60 15.28 14.36
CA ASN A 302 8.38 15.98 14.76
C ASN A 302 7.30 14.97 15.18
N PRO A 303 6.69 15.11 16.38
CA PRO A 303 6.69 16.31 17.22
C PRO A 303 7.77 16.39 18.31
N SER A 304 8.58 15.34 18.56
CA SER A 304 9.51 15.29 19.70
C SER A 304 10.56 16.40 19.73
N GLN A 305 10.90 16.96 18.57
CA GLN A 305 12.03 17.87 18.35
C GLN A 305 13.40 17.24 18.67
N GLU A 306 13.46 15.92 18.84
CA GLU A 306 14.72 15.19 18.96
C GLU A 306 15.54 15.36 17.67
N VAL A 307 16.83 15.66 17.78
CA VAL A 307 17.73 15.72 16.63
C VAL A 307 18.58 14.45 16.59
N ARG A 308 18.52 13.75 15.45
CA ARG A 308 19.28 12.52 15.17
C ARG A 308 20.24 12.76 14.02
N SER A 309 21.44 12.21 14.10
CA SER A 309 22.36 12.16 12.96
C SER A 309 21.88 11.11 11.94
N ALA A 310 22.40 11.16 10.70
CA ALA A 310 22.17 10.09 9.73
C ALA A 310 22.58 8.72 10.29
N THR A 311 23.68 8.67 11.04
CA THR A 311 24.19 7.46 11.69
C THR A 311 23.19 6.91 12.71
N ASP A 312 22.52 7.77 13.48
CA ASP A 312 21.51 7.34 14.44
C ASP A 312 20.28 6.73 13.73
N VAL A 313 19.82 7.36 12.64
CA VAL A 313 18.70 6.82 11.84
C VAL A 313 19.07 5.46 11.22
N HIS A 314 20.30 5.32 10.71
CA HIS A 314 20.80 4.02 10.22
C HIS A 314 20.90 2.99 11.33
N ALA A 315 21.33 3.37 12.53
CA ALA A 315 21.38 2.46 13.67
C ALA A 315 19.96 2.02 14.10
N SER A 316 18.96 2.91 14.06
CA SER A 316 17.56 2.55 14.29
C SER A 316 17.11 1.49 13.29
N PHE A 317 17.32 1.74 12.00
CA PHE A 317 16.98 0.80 10.92
C PHE A 317 17.69 -0.56 11.06
N ASP A 318 18.96 -0.56 11.48
CA ASP A 318 19.74 -1.79 11.65
C ASP A 318 19.26 -2.63 12.83
N SER A 319 18.74 -1.97 13.87
CA SER A 319 18.18 -2.63 15.04
C SER A 319 16.76 -3.15 14.81
N ASP A 320 15.95 -2.37 14.10
CA ASP A 320 14.57 -2.67 13.73
C ASP A 320 14.30 -2.04 12.36
N PRO A 321 14.33 -2.82 11.26
CA PRO A 321 14.10 -2.27 9.93
C PRO A 321 12.73 -1.61 9.78
N ALA A 322 11.71 -2.03 10.54
CA ALA A 322 10.38 -1.43 10.53
C ALA A 322 10.34 -0.05 11.19
N SER A 323 11.36 0.34 11.95
CA SER A 323 11.44 1.65 12.63
C SER A 323 11.64 2.84 11.69
N VAL A 324 11.98 2.63 10.42
CA VAL A 324 12.06 3.68 9.41
C VAL A 324 11.16 3.32 8.24
N SER A 325 10.29 4.22 7.82
CA SER A 325 9.34 3.99 6.71
C SER A 325 9.40 5.15 5.72
N PRO A 326 9.01 4.95 4.46
CA PRO A 326 8.73 6.07 3.54
C PRO A 326 7.60 6.96 4.08
N ASN A 327 7.32 8.07 3.38
CA ASN A 327 6.23 8.96 3.75
C ASN A 327 4.84 8.40 3.49
#